data_AF-A0A914JGI6-F1
#
_entry.id   AF-A0A914JGI6-F1
#
_cell.length_a   1.000
_cell.length_b   1.000
_cell.length_c   1.000
_cell.angle_alpha   90.00
_cell.angle_beta   90.00
_cell.angle_gamma   90.00
#
_symmetry.space_group_name_H-M   'P 1'
#
loop_
_entity.id
_entity.type
_entity.pdbx_description
1 polymer ?
#
loop_
_entity_poly.entity_id
_entity_poly.type
_entity_poly.pdbx_seq_one_letter_code
_entity_poly.pdbx_strand_id
1 'polypeptide(L)'
;MSTASVDPTNIFANIERMFSTLDNKLEKDVKEHLKNVYSTLTMSLIAAMIGVAANSVLGLYNWSFLFAIAQFGLILTLTFTPSSRENENKRLAYLLGFAFLVGCNTGPLVELVGAHDPAIVLNAYLITLIVFGSFTLSALYADSTKFLHLGGILTSALLCLLITSIFARSQFMFSVIIWGGLAIECAFVLYDTQLIAERKRRGDSDYIWHTVILFIDFVNIFRYILIILKEKSDNDRRRR
;
A
#
# COMPACT_ATOMS: atom_id res chain seq x y z
N MET A 1 6.66 -23.24 -35.08
CA MET A 1 6.23 -22.56 -33.84
C MET A 1 7.19 -21.41 -33.62
N SER A 2 6.86 -20.22 -34.12
CA SER A 2 7.77 -19.06 -34.12
C SER A 2 7.81 -18.46 -32.72
N THR A 3 8.97 -18.54 -32.07
CA THR A 3 9.27 -17.81 -30.84
C THR A 3 9.38 -16.35 -31.22
N ALA A 4 8.32 -15.56 -30.96
CA ALA A 4 8.41 -14.11 -31.04
C ALA A 4 9.48 -13.65 -30.05
N SER A 5 10.66 -13.33 -30.56
CA SER A 5 11.71 -12.66 -29.80
C SER A 5 11.13 -11.33 -29.34
N VAL A 6 10.91 -11.19 -28.04
CA VAL A 6 10.48 -9.94 -27.43
C VAL A 6 11.64 -8.95 -27.59
N ASP A 7 11.55 -8.12 -28.62
CA ASP A 7 12.57 -7.12 -28.93
C ASP A 7 12.56 -6.04 -27.83
N PRO A 8 13.66 -5.86 -27.06
CA PRO A 8 13.71 -4.90 -25.96
C PRO A 8 13.39 -3.47 -26.41
N THR A 9 13.71 -3.11 -27.66
CA THR A 9 13.42 -1.79 -28.23
C THR A 9 11.92 -1.49 -28.29
N ASN A 10 11.08 -2.52 -28.54
CA ASN A 10 9.63 -2.38 -28.53
C ASN A 10 9.06 -2.19 -27.12
N ILE A 11 9.68 -2.77 -26.09
CA ILE A 11 9.23 -2.59 -24.70
C ILE A 11 9.47 -1.14 -24.26
N PHE A 12 10.68 -0.61 -24.42
CA PHE A 12 10.99 0.76 -24.01
C PHE A 12 10.13 1.78 -24.75
N ALA A 13 9.93 1.60 -26.06
CA ALA A 13 9.04 2.45 -26.85
C ALA A 13 7.58 2.39 -26.36
N ASN A 14 7.09 1.21 -25.97
CA ASN A 14 5.74 1.08 -25.41
C ASN A 14 5.61 1.76 -24.04
N ILE A 15 6.62 1.63 -23.18
CA ILE A 15 6.66 2.30 -21.87
C ILE A 15 6.67 3.83 -22.05
N GLU A 16 7.48 4.33 -22.97
CA GLU A 16 7.53 5.77 -23.27
C GLU A 16 6.19 6.30 -23.80
N ARG A 17 5.55 5.57 -24.72
CA ARG A 17 4.19 5.87 -25.18
C ARG A 17 3.17 5.86 -24.05
N MET A 18 3.33 4.96 -23.10
CA MET A 18 2.46 4.91 -21.93
C MET A 18 2.64 6.15 -21.05
N PHE A 19 3.87 6.56 -20.77
CA PHE A 19 4.08 7.76 -19.97
C PHE A 19 3.63 9.04 -20.70
N SER A 20 3.85 9.15 -22.00
CA SER A 20 3.40 10.31 -22.77
C SER A 20 1.87 10.40 -22.90
N THR A 21 1.17 9.27 -23.04
CA THR A 21 -0.30 9.25 -23.05
C THR A 21 -0.86 9.70 -21.70
N LEU A 22 -0.26 9.22 -20.61
CA LEU A 22 -0.64 9.63 -19.26
C LEU A 22 -0.37 11.12 -19.03
N ASP A 23 0.77 11.60 -19.54
CA ASP A 23 1.14 13.01 -19.49
C ASP A 23 0.13 13.87 -20.26
N ASN A 24 -0.38 13.41 -21.39
CA ASN A 24 -1.42 14.14 -22.12
C ASN A 24 -2.80 14.09 -21.45
N LYS A 25 -3.10 13.04 -20.66
CA LYS A 25 -4.42 12.86 -20.01
C LYS A 25 -4.58 13.67 -18.73
N LEU A 26 -3.51 13.82 -17.94
CA LEU A 26 -3.55 14.47 -16.64
C LEU A 26 -3.27 15.98 -16.76
N GLU A 27 -4.01 16.78 -15.99
CA GLU A 27 -3.73 18.20 -15.82
C GLU A 27 -2.40 18.39 -15.09
N LYS A 28 -1.66 19.46 -15.43
CA LYS A 28 -0.34 19.75 -14.84
C LYS A 28 -0.39 19.78 -13.30
N ASP A 29 -1.41 20.42 -12.74
CA ASP A 29 -1.60 20.56 -11.30
C ASP A 29 -1.85 19.22 -10.60
N VAL A 30 -2.57 18.30 -11.27
CA VAL A 30 -2.82 16.95 -10.75
C VAL A 30 -1.54 16.11 -10.77
N LYS A 31 -0.73 16.23 -11.83
CA LYS A 31 0.56 15.54 -11.90
C LYS A 31 1.53 15.98 -10.82
N GLU A 32 1.66 17.29 -10.61
CA GLU A 32 2.55 17.83 -9.58
C GLU A 32 2.10 17.39 -8.19
N HIS A 33 0.78 17.37 -7.95
CA HIS A 33 0.22 16.83 -6.71
C HIS A 33 0.52 15.35 -6.53
N LEU A 34 0.26 14.52 -7.53
CA LEU A 34 0.55 13.09 -7.49
C LEU A 34 2.06 12.83 -7.31
N LYS A 35 2.92 13.62 -7.95
CA LYS A 35 4.37 13.53 -7.75
C LYS A 35 4.74 13.75 -6.28
N ASN A 36 4.16 14.76 -5.63
CA ASN A 36 4.39 14.99 -4.20
C ASN A 36 3.86 13.81 -3.36
N VAL A 37 2.65 13.33 -3.64
CA VAL A 37 2.06 12.16 -2.95
C VAL A 37 2.96 10.93 -3.06
N TYR A 38 3.38 10.54 -4.27
CA TYR A 38 4.22 9.34 -4.47
C TYR A 38 5.65 9.52 -3.96
N SER A 39 6.20 10.74 -3.98
CA SER A 39 7.51 11.03 -3.38
C SER A 39 7.46 10.87 -1.86
N THR A 40 6.43 11.42 -1.21
CA THR A 40 6.22 11.28 0.22
C THR A 40 5.88 9.84 0.61
N LEU A 41 5.11 9.12 -0.22
CA LEU A 41 4.86 7.69 -0.05
C LEU A 41 6.17 6.91 0.01
N THR A 42 7.10 7.19 -0.90
CA THR A 42 8.42 6.53 -0.93
C THR A 42 9.20 6.79 0.36
N MET A 43 9.18 8.03 0.88
CA MET A 43 9.80 8.35 2.17
C MET A 43 9.14 7.60 3.33
N SER A 44 7.80 7.50 3.33
CA SER A 44 7.06 6.73 4.33
C SER A 44 7.37 5.23 4.26
N LEU A 45 7.52 4.65 3.07
CA LEU A 45 7.92 3.25 2.90
C LEU A 45 9.34 3.01 3.44
N ILE A 46 10.27 3.94 3.19
CA ILE A 46 11.62 3.89 3.76
C ILE A 46 11.56 3.96 5.29
N ALA A 47 10.78 4.89 5.85
CA ALA A 47 10.59 4.99 7.29
C ALA A 47 10.00 3.70 7.89
N ALA A 48 9.03 3.07 7.22
CA ALA A 48 8.45 1.80 7.63
C ALA A 48 9.48 0.65 7.57
N MET A 49 10.33 0.59 6.54
CA MET A 49 11.43 -0.39 6.47
C MET A 49 12.41 -0.23 7.63
N ILE A 50 12.77 1.02 7.99
CA ILE A 50 13.60 1.31 9.16
C ILE A 50 12.88 0.86 10.44
N GLY A 51 11.57 1.04 10.55
CA GLY A 51 10.75 0.55 11.68
C GLY A 51 10.77 -0.98 11.82
N VAL A 52 10.65 -1.71 10.71
CA VAL A 52 10.77 -3.18 10.69
C VAL A 52 12.16 -3.60 11.18
N ALA A 53 13.22 -2.96 10.67
CA ALA A 53 14.60 -3.25 11.07
C ALA A 53 14.83 -2.93 12.56
N ALA A 54 14.32 -1.80 13.04
CA ALA A 54 14.40 -1.40 14.45
C ALA A 54 13.71 -2.41 15.37
N ASN A 55 12.53 -2.91 14.99
CA ASN A 55 11.83 -3.95 15.75
C ASN A 55 12.66 -5.23 15.90
N SER A 56 13.31 -5.67 14.81
CA SER A 56 14.15 -6.87 14.80
C SER A 56 15.41 -6.71 15.65
N VAL A 57 16.10 -5.56 15.54
CA VAL A 57 17.36 -5.31 16.28
C VAL A 57 17.12 -5.07 17.77
N LEU A 58 16.06 -4.34 18.12
CA LEU A 58 15.77 -3.93 19.49
C LEU A 58 14.86 -4.91 20.25
N GLY A 59 14.37 -5.97 19.59
CA GLY A 59 13.49 -6.97 20.21
C GLY A 59 12.17 -6.38 20.71
N LEU A 60 11.55 -5.50 19.94
CA LEU A 60 10.38 -4.71 20.37
C LEU A 60 9.02 -5.44 20.22
N TYR A 61 9.02 -6.77 20.09
CA TYR A 61 7.83 -7.58 19.81
C TYR A 61 6.69 -7.37 20.83
N ASN A 62 7.03 -7.22 22.12
CA ASN A 62 6.05 -7.00 23.20
C ASN A 62 5.40 -5.61 23.17
N TRP A 63 5.94 -4.66 22.41
CA TRP A 63 5.49 -3.26 22.40
C TRP A 63 4.44 -2.97 21.33
N SER A 64 3.99 -4.00 20.59
CA SER A 64 3.01 -3.88 19.50
C SER A 64 1.74 -3.11 19.91
N PHE A 65 1.22 -3.33 21.12
CA PHE A 65 0.06 -2.60 21.64
C PHE A 65 0.35 -1.10 21.86
N LEU A 66 1.53 -0.76 22.39
CA LEU A 66 1.94 0.64 22.59
C LEU A 66 2.19 1.34 21.26
N PHE A 67 2.74 0.63 20.27
CA PHE A 67 2.89 1.14 18.91
C PHE A 67 1.52 1.41 18.27
N ALA A 68 0.51 0.56 18.50
CA ALA A 68 -0.85 0.80 18.00
C ALA A 68 -1.47 2.06 18.60
N ILE A 69 -1.33 2.29 19.91
CA ILE A 69 -1.79 3.52 20.57
C ILE A 69 -1.06 4.74 20.00
N ALA A 70 0.25 4.65 19.84
CA ALA A 70 1.06 5.75 19.31
C ALA A 70 0.74 6.06 17.83
N GLN A 71 0.49 5.04 17.00
CA GLN A 71 0.00 5.19 15.63
C GLN A 71 -1.32 5.95 15.59
N PHE A 72 -2.29 5.54 16.42
CA PHE A 72 -3.58 6.21 16.53
C PHE A 72 -3.41 7.67 16.95
N GLY A 73 -2.55 7.92 17.94
CA GLY A 73 -2.19 9.27 18.38
C GLY A 73 -1.63 10.13 17.24
N LEU A 74 -0.70 9.61 16.45
CA LEU A 74 -0.08 10.34 15.33
C LEU A 74 -1.05 10.63 14.18
N ILE A 75 -1.96 9.70 13.85
CA ILE A 75 -3.01 9.94 12.86
C ILE A 75 -3.99 10.99 13.36
N LEU A 76 -4.34 10.93 14.65
CA LEU A 76 -5.23 11.90 15.28
C LEU A 76 -4.61 13.30 15.30
N THR A 77 -3.34 13.43 15.69
CA THR A 77 -2.64 14.73 15.64
C THR A 77 -2.47 15.24 14.21
N LEU A 78 -2.21 14.36 13.24
CA LEU A 78 -2.14 14.74 11.82
C LEU A 78 -3.48 15.26 11.28
N THR A 79 -4.59 14.66 11.72
CA THR A 79 -5.97 15.05 11.33
C THR A 79 -6.35 16.40 11.95
N PHE A 80 -6.02 16.63 13.21
CA PHE A 80 -6.34 17.89 13.91
C PHE A 80 -5.38 19.04 13.56
N THR A 81 -4.24 18.76 12.95
CA THR A 81 -3.31 19.80 12.51
C THR A 81 -3.71 20.32 11.12
N PRO A 82 -4.06 21.61 10.98
CA PRO A 82 -4.49 22.16 9.70
C PRO A 82 -3.42 22.03 8.61
N SER A 83 -3.87 21.77 7.38
CA SER A 83 -3.05 21.73 6.17
C SER A 83 -2.62 23.15 5.76
N SER A 84 -1.67 23.73 6.49
CA SER A 84 -1.02 25.00 6.18
C SER A 84 0.46 24.81 5.89
N ARG A 85 1.05 25.74 5.14
CA ARG A 85 2.49 25.72 4.78
C ARG A 85 3.41 25.76 6.01
N GLU A 86 2.97 26.39 7.10
CA GLU A 86 3.71 26.45 8.35
C GLU A 86 3.74 25.09 9.08
N ASN A 87 2.62 24.35 9.01
CA ASN A 87 2.50 23.05 9.68
C ASN A 87 2.98 21.88 8.82
N GLU A 88 3.35 22.12 7.56
CA GLU A 88 3.75 21.09 6.60
C GLU A 88 4.87 20.19 7.16
N ASN A 89 5.95 20.77 7.67
CA ASN A 89 7.06 20.01 8.25
C ASN A 89 6.63 19.17 9.47
N LYS A 90 5.74 19.69 10.31
CA LYS A 90 5.21 18.96 11.48
C LYS A 90 4.34 17.79 11.03
N ARG A 91 3.48 18.00 10.03
CA ARG A 91 2.60 16.97 9.47
C ARG A 91 3.40 15.88 8.76
N LEU A 92 4.47 16.24 8.04
CA LEU A 92 5.41 15.28 7.47
C LEU A 92 6.11 14.47 8.57
N ALA A 93 6.55 15.11 9.66
CA ALA A 93 7.13 14.39 10.79
C ALA A 93 6.13 13.41 11.43
N TYR A 94 4.86 13.80 11.59
CA TYR A 94 3.81 12.90 12.08
C TYR A 94 3.57 11.72 11.14
N LEU A 95 3.54 11.95 9.82
CA LEU A 95 3.41 10.89 8.81
C LEU A 95 4.60 9.93 8.85
N LEU A 96 5.83 10.42 8.92
CA LEU A 96 7.03 9.58 8.97
C LEU A 96 7.11 8.79 10.28
N GLY A 97 6.76 9.42 11.41
CA GLY A 97 6.64 8.73 12.70
C GLY A 97 5.56 7.65 12.66
N PHE A 98 4.40 7.95 12.06
CA PHE A 98 3.33 6.97 11.86
C PHE A 98 3.82 5.79 11.01
N ALA A 99 4.45 6.07 9.87
CA ALA A 99 4.97 5.05 8.97
C ALA A 99 6.04 4.17 9.64
N PHE A 100 6.96 4.78 10.40
CA PHE A 100 7.95 4.05 11.21
C PHE A 100 7.27 3.11 12.22
N LEU A 101 6.29 3.60 12.97
CA LEU A 101 5.56 2.76 13.93
C LEU A 101 4.77 1.65 13.24
N VAL A 102 4.18 1.91 12.06
CA VAL A 102 3.53 0.88 11.23
C VAL A 102 4.53 -0.19 10.83
N GLY A 103 5.77 0.21 10.48
CA GLY A 103 6.90 -0.67 10.30
C GLY A 103 7.17 -1.53 11.53
N CYS A 104 7.33 -0.92 12.70
CA CYS A 104 7.56 -1.65 13.96
C CYS A 104 6.47 -2.68 14.24
N ASN A 105 5.20 -2.31 14.07
CA ASN A 105 4.07 -3.21 14.29
C ASN A 105 3.96 -4.33 13.23
N THR A 106 4.51 -4.11 12.03
CA THR A 106 4.61 -5.15 10.99
C THR A 106 5.83 -6.04 11.20
N GLY A 107 6.81 -5.60 12.00
CA GLY A 107 8.06 -6.28 12.31
C GLY A 107 7.88 -7.74 12.75
N PRO A 108 7.04 -8.05 13.75
CA PRO A 108 6.82 -9.43 14.20
C PRO A 108 6.31 -10.36 13.09
N LEU A 109 5.47 -9.86 12.17
CA LEU A 109 5.00 -10.64 11.02
C LEU A 109 6.14 -10.88 10.02
N VAL A 110 6.95 -9.86 9.75
CA VAL A 110 8.13 -9.99 8.86
C VAL A 110 9.13 -10.98 9.44
N GLU A 111 9.39 -10.92 10.74
CA GLU A 111 10.30 -11.84 11.43
C GLU A 111 9.76 -13.27 11.43
N LEU A 112 8.46 -13.47 11.67
CA LEU A 112 7.81 -14.79 11.59
C LEU A 112 7.98 -15.44 10.21
N VAL A 113 7.91 -14.67 9.13
CA VAL A 113 8.08 -15.18 7.77
C VAL A 113 9.55 -15.32 7.39
N GLY A 114 10.36 -14.33 7.74
CA GLY A 114 11.78 -14.27 7.43
C GLY A 114 12.67 -15.21 8.24
N ALA A 115 12.20 -15.72 9.38
CA ALA A 115 12.96 -16.64 10.24
C ALA A 115 13.42 -17.91 9.52
N HIS A 116 12.65 -18.37 8.53
CA HIS A 116 12.99 -19.55 7.74
C HIS A 116 13.68 -19.18 6.41
N ASP A 117 13.11 -18.21 5.69
CA ASP A 117 13.64 -17.77 4.40
C ASP A 117 13.44 -16.26 4.24
N PRO A 118 14.49 -15.44 4.48
CA PRO A 118 14.44 -13.99 4.31
C PRO A 118 14.09 -13.55 2.88
N ALA A 119 14.34 -14.39 1.86
CA ALA A 119 14.03 -14.06 0.47
C ALA A 119 12.51 -13.92 0.24
N ILE A 120 11.67 -14.61 1.04
CA ILE A 120 10.22 -14.49 0.97
C ILE A 120 9.76 -13.06 1.25
N VAL A 121 10.37 -12.40 2.25
CA VAL A 121 10.02 -11.03 2.63
C VAL A 121 10.33 -10.07 1.49
N LEU A 122 11.53 -10.18 0.89
CA LEU A 122 11.92 -9.35 -0.24
C LEU A 122 11.02 -9.60 -1.45
N ASN A 123 10.71 -10.87 -1.76
CA ASN A 123 9.80 -11.23 -2.84
C ASN A 123 8.40 -10.66 -2.61
N ALA A 124 7.87 -10.71 -1.38
CA ALA A 124 6.58 -10.12 -1.04
C ALA A 124 6.57 -8.61 -1.32
N TYR A 125 7.64 -7.90 -0.92
CA TYR A 125 7.79 -6.47 -1.15
C TYR A 125 7.85 -6.12 -2.64
N LEU A 126 8.63 -6.87 -3.43
CA LEU A 126 8.74 -6.67 -4.88
C LEU A 126 7.42 -6.94 -5.61
N ILE A 127 6.72 -8.01 -5.24
CA ILE A 127 5.39 -8.31 -5.81
C ILE A 127 4.41 -7.19 -5.44
N THR A 128 4.47 -6.69 -4.20
CA THR A 128 3.62 -5.56 -3.76
C THR A 128 3.87 -4.31 -4.60
N LEU A 129 5.13 -3.95 -4.86
CA LEU A 129 5.48 -2.82 -5.72
C LEU A 129 4.89 -2.98 -7.13
N ILE A 130 5.00 -4.18 -7.71
CA ILE A 130 4.46 -4.46 -9.05
C ILE A 130 2.93 -4.38 -9.04
N VAL A 131 2.27 -5.01 -8.07
CA VAL A 131 0.81 -5.01 -7.94
C VAL A 131 0.29 -3.59 -7.74
N PHE A 132 0.81 -2.90 -6.74
CA PHE A 132 0.41 -1.53 -6.41
C PHE A 132 0.65 -0.59 -7.60
N GLY A 133 1.84 -0.62 -8.20
CA GLY A 133 2.16 0.20 -9.37
C GLY A 133 1.26 -0.09 -10.58
N SER A 134 0.91 -1.35 -10.81
CA SER A 134 0.01 -1.75 -11.92
C SER A 134 -1.42 -1.23 -11.70
N PHE A 135 -1.96 -1.36 -10.49
CA PHE A 135 -3.29 -0.84 -10.16
C PHE A 135 -3.33 0.69 -10.14
N THR A 136 -2.32 1.35 -9.56
CA THR A 136 -2.15 2.81 -9.66
C THR A 136 -2.17 3.28 -11.11
N LEU A 137 -1.40 2.63 -11.99
CA LEU A 137 -1.35 3.02 -13.40
C LEU A 137 -2.70 2.82 -14.09
N SER A 138 -3.37 1.69 -13.82
CA SER A 138 -4.71 1.42 -14.33
C SER A 138 -5.73 2.48 -13.89
N ALA A 139 -5.64 2.95 -12.63
CA ALA A 139 -6.48 3.99 -12.07
C ALA A 139 -6.30 5.33 -12.80
N LEU A 140 -5.06 5.73 -13.05
CA LEU A 140 -4.74 7.00 -13.72
C LEU A 140 -5.08 6.96 -15.22
N TYR A 141 -5.06 5.78 -15.83
CA TYR A 141 -5.45 5.56 -17.23
C TYR A 141 -6.95 5.50 -17.45
N ALA A 142 -7.70 5.03 -16.46
CA ALA A 142 -9.16 5.01 -16.51
C ALA A 142 -9.75 6.43 -16.50
N ASP A 143 -11.02 6.54 -16.86
CA ASP A 143 -11.72 7.83 -16.81
C ASP A 143 -11.94 8.27 -15.37
N SER A 144 -11.96 9.59 -15.16
CA SER A 144 -11.79 10.26 -13.86
C SER A 144 -12.73 9.81 -12.75
N THR A 145 -13.89 9.25 -13.10
CA THR A 145 -14.92 8.84 -12.14
C THR A 145 -15.22 7.35 -12.13
N LYS A 146 -14.51 6.55 -12.95
CA LYS A 146 -14.85 5.14 -13.20
C LYS A 146 -14.86 4.30 -11.92
N PHE A 147 -13.82 4.43 -11.09
CA PHE A 147 -13.67 3.68 -9.85
C PHE A 147 -14.29 4.38 -8.65
N LEU A 148 -14.62 5.68 -8.72
CA LEU A 148 -15.23 6.42 -7.60
C LEU A 148 -16.60 5.87 -7.16
N HIS A 149 -17.36 5.27 -8.08
CA HIS A 149 -18.62 4.61 -7.74
C HIS A 149 -18.43 3.33 -6.91
N LEU A 150 -17.20 2.80 -6.84
CA LEU A 150 -16.89 1.57 -6.11
C LEU A 150 -16.76 1.79 -4.60
N GLY A 151 -16.63 3.03 -4.13
CA GLY A 151 -16.36 3.34 -2.72
C GLY A 151 -17.32 2.66 -1.74
N GLY A 152 -18.63 2.77 -1.97
CA GLY A 152 -19.63 2.11 -1.11
C GLY A 152 -19.55 0.59 -1.12
N ILE A 153 -19.23 -0.01 -2.28
CA ILE A 153 -19.06 -1.46 -2.43
C ILE A 153 -17.80 -1.92 -1.70
N LEU A 154 -16.68 -1.21 -1.85
CA LEU A 154 -15.41 -1.54 -1.21
C LEU A 154 -15.50 -1.45 0.32
N THR A 155 -16.06 -0.36 0.84
CA THR A 155 -16.23 -0.21 2.30
C THR A 155 -17.16 -1.29 2.87
N SER A 156 -18.24 -1.64 2.16
CA SER A 156 -19.15 -2.72 2.57
C SER A 156 -18.48 -4.09 2.52
N ALA A 157 -17.68 -4.36 1.49
CA ALA A 157 -16.92 -5.60 1.34
C ALA A 157 -15.87 -5.74 2.45
N LEU A 158 -15.15 -4.66 2.77
CA LEU A 158 -14.18 -4.62 3.87
C LEU A 158 -14.85 -4.88 5.23
N LEU A 159 -16.01 -4.28 5.48
CA LEU A 159 -16.80 -4.54 6.69
C LEU A 159 -17.25 -6.00 6.77
N CYS A 160 -17.74 -6.57 5.66
CA CYS A 160 -18.12 -7.98 5.59
C CYS A 160 -16.93 -8.91 5.88
N LEU A 161 -15.75 -8.57 5.35
CA LEU A 161 -14.53 -9.33 5.59
C LEU A 161 -14.05 -9.21 7.05
N LEU A 162 -14.17 -8.03 7.65
CA LEU A 162 -13.93 -7.81 9.08
C LEU A 162 -14.85 -8.69 9.94
N ILE A 163 -16.15 -8.70 9.67
CA ILE A 163 -17.11 -9.56 10.38
C ILE A 163 -16.72 -11.03 10.20
N THR A 164 -16.40 -11.44 8.97
CA THR A 164 -15.96 -12.81 8.67
C THR A 164 -14.71 -13.19 9.48
N SER A 165 -13.77 -12.25 9.67
CA SER A 165 -12.56 -12.48 10.45
C SER A 165 -12.82 -12.79 11.92
N ILE A 166 -13.85 -12.20 12.53
CA ILE A 166 -14.24 -12.46 13.93
C ILE A 166 -14.83 -13.86 14.09
N PHE A 167 -15.56 -14.35 13.08
CA PHE A 167 -16.20 -15.67 13.09
C PHE A 167 -15.38 -16.76 12.42
N ALA A 168 -14.18 -16.45 11.90
CA ALA A 168 -13.34 -17.40 11.18
C ALA A 168 -12.78 -18.47 12.13
N ARG A 169 -13.29 -19.69 11.99
CA ARG A 169 -12.82 -20.87 12.75
C ARG A 169 -12.19 -21.96 11.89
N SER A 170 -12.34 -21.87 10.57
CA SER A 170 -11.85 -22.88 9.62
C SER A 170 -10.71 -22.34 8.74
N GLN A 171 -9.86 -23.24 8.27
CA GLN A 171 -8.77 -22.90 7.33
C GLN A 171 -9.31 -22.29 6.02
N PHE A 172 -10.46 -22.77 5.55
CA PHE A 172 -11.11 -22.20 4.36
C PHE A 172 -11.47 -20.73 4.56
N MET A 173 -12.06 -20.36 5.70
CA MET A 173 -12.40 -18.96 6.00
C MET A 173 -11.15 -18.09 6.09
N PHE A 174 -10.05 -18.62 6.65
CA PHE A 174 -8.77 -17.92 6.67
C PHE A 174 -8.27 -17.62 5.26
N SER A 175 -8.29 -18.59 4.33
CA SER A 175 -7.92 -18.36 2.94
C SER A 175 -8.82 -17.31 2.26
N VAL A 176 -10.14 -17.34 2.52
CA VAL A 176 -11.07 -16.32 2.00
C VAL A 176 -10.73 -14.92 2.51
N ILE A 177 -10.36 -14.78 3.79
CA ILE A 177 -9.96 -13.50 4.37
C ILE A 177 -8.69 -12.97 3.71
N ILE A 178 -7.69 -13.83 3.50
CA ILE A 178 -6.40 -13.41 2.95
C ILE A 178 -6.53 -13.06 1.46
N TRP A 179 -7.14 -13.92 0.64
CA TRP A 179 -7.29 -13.67 -0.79
C TRP A 179 -8.35 -12.61 -1.10
N GLY A 180 -9.47 -12.62 -0.37
CA GLY A 180 -10.52 -11.61 -0.47
C GLY A 180 -10.02 -10.24 0.00
N GLY A 181 -9.26 -10.20 1.10
CA GLY A 181 -8.62 -8.99 1.60
C GLY A 181 -7.67 -8.40 0.57
N LEU A 182 -6.75 -9.21 0.03
CA LEU A 182 -5.86 -8.78 -1.04
C LEU A 182 -6.62 -8.19 -2.24
N ALA A 183 -7.68 -8.85 -2.70
CA ALA A 183 -8.47 -8.37 -3.83
C ALA A 183 -9.16 -7.03 -3.54
N ILE A 184 -9.69 -6.87 -2.33
CA ILE A 184 -10.34 -5.62 -1.88
C ILE A 184 -9.30 -4.49 -1.78
N GLU A 185 -8.13 -4.72 -1.19
CA GLU A 185 -7.07 -3.70 -1.10
C GLU A 185 -6.55 -3.30 -2.48
N CYS A 186 -6.40 -4.24 -3.41
CA CYS A 186 -6.05 -3.91 -4.81
C CYS A 186 -7.10 -3.00 -5.46
N ALA A 187 -8.38 -3.22 -5.15
CA ALA A 187 -9.46 -2.37 -5.63
C ALA A 187 -9.52 -1.01 -4.89
N PHE A 188 -9.10 -0.93 -3.63
CA PHE A 188 -8.88 0.33 -2.93
C PHE A 188 -7.78 1.16 -3.61
N VAL A 189 -6.65 0.56 -4.00
CA VAL A 189 -5.61 1.30 -4.78
C VAL A 189 -6.19 1.94 -6.03
N LEU A 190 -7.09 1.26 -6.75
CA LEU A 190 -7.79 1.84 -7.90
C LEU A 190 -8.67 3.02 -7.51
N TYR A 191 -9.49 2.83 -6.47
CA TYR A 191 -10.40 3.84 -5.96
C TYR A 191 -9.67 5.06 -5.42
N ASP A 192 -8.69 4.87 -4.53
CA ASP A 192 -7.98 5.93 -3.83
C ASP A 192 -7.06 6.72 -4.75
N THR A 193 -6.38 6.06 -5.70
CA THR A 193 -5.60 6.76 -6.71
C THR A 193 -6.49 7.71 -7.54
N GLN A 194 -7.68 7.26 -7.95
CA GLN A 194 -8.62 8.13 -8.66
C GLN A 194 -9.21 9.22 -7.75
N LEU A 195 -9.56 8.88 -6.52
CA LEU A 195 -10.09 9.81 -5.54
C LEU A 195 -9.11 10.94 -5.25
N ILE A 196 -7.82 10.64 -5.12
CA ILE A 196 -6.76 11.63 -4.91
C ILE A 196 -6.68 12.59 -6.11
N ALA A 197 -6.69 12.06 -7.33
CA ALA A 197 -6.65 12.88 -8.54
C ALA A 197 -7.90 13.79 -8.64
N GLU A 198 -9.08 13.25 -8.35
CA GLU A 198 -10.35 13.98 -8.40
C GLU A 198 -10.47 15.01 -7.25
N ARG A 199 -10.03 14.67 -6.04
CA ARG A 199 -9.94 15.62 -4.92
C ARG A 199 -9.06 16.82 -5.28
N LYS A 200 -7.92 16.56 -5.93
CA LYS A 200 -7.06 17.64 -6.42
C LYS A 200 -7.76 18.53 -7.44
N ARG A 201 -8.52 17.95 -8.39
CA ARG A 201 -9.34 18.73 -9.33
C ARG A 201 -10.39 19.61 -8.65
N ARG A 202 -10.89 19.16 -7.50
CA ARG A 202 -11.86 19.90 -6.66
C ARG A 202 -11.20 20.90 -5.70
N GLY A 203 -9.89 21.09 -5.79
CA GLY A 203 -9.14 22.08 -5.02
C GLY A 203 -8.52 21.55 -3.71
N ASP A 204 -8.65 20.26 -3.41
CA ASP A 204 -7.99 19.65 -2.25
C ASP A 204 -6.52 19.32 -2.56
N SER A 205 -5.62 20.09 -1.95
CA SER A 205 -4.17 19.96 -2.15
C SER A 205 -3.45 19.30 -0.98
N ASP A 206 -4.13 18.55 -0.12
CA ASP A 206 -3.51 17.88 1.03
C ASP A 206 -2.77 16.59 0.65
N TYR A 207 -1.58 16.74 0.06
CA TYR A 207 -0.79 15.60 -0.41
C TYR A 207 -0.34 14.68 0.74
N ILE A 208 -0.19 15.20 1.96
CA ILE A 208 0.23 14.43 3.13
C ILE A 208 -0.89 13.45 3.52
N TRP A 209 -2.13 13.92 3.60
CA TRP A 209 -3.27 13.05 3.87
C TRP A 209 -3.50 12.04 2.75
N HIS A 210 -3.37 12.47 1.49
CA HIS A 210 -3.44 11.56 0.35
C HIS A 210 -2.34 10.49 0.38
N THR A 211 -1.16 10.81 0.92
CA THR A 211 -0.08 9.85 1.13
C THR A 211 -0.44 8.83 2.21
N VAL A 212 -1.08 9.24 3.31
CA VAL A 212 -1.53 8.31 4.38
C VAL A 212 -2.43 7.22 3.79
N ILE A 213 -3.38 7.61 2.94
CA ILE A 213 -4.33 6.68 2.30
C ILE A 213 -3.57 5.62 1.50
N LEU A 214 -2.75 6.05 0.52
CA LEU A 214 -1.99 5.11 -0.33
C LEU A 214 -0.96 4.28 0.45
N PHE A 215 -0.40 4.83 1.53
CA PHE A 215 0.53 4.11 2.39
C PHE A 215 -0.15 2.94 3.11
N ILE A 216 -1.38 3.14 3.59
CA ILE A 216 -2.17 2.09 4.24
C ILE A 216 -2.49 0.98 3.24
N ASP A 217 -2.94 1.32 2.02
CA ASP A 217 -3.22 0.35 0.96
C ASP A 217 -1.97 -0.49 0.64
N PHE A 218 -0.82 0.16 0.48
CA PHE A 218 0.44 -0.52 0.19
C PHE A 218 0.82 -1.52 1.30
N VAL A 219 0.78 -1.07 2.56
CA VAL A 219 1.15 -1.92 3.70
C VAL A 219 0.20 -3.10 3.85
N ASN A 220 -1.10 -2.91 3.60
CA ASN A 220 -2.08 -4.00 3.65
C ASN A 220 -1.83 -5.03 2.55
N ILE A 221 -1.65 -4.60 1.30
CA ILE A 221 -1.29 -5.49 0.19
C ILE A 221 -0.02 -6.28 0.52
N PHE A 222 1.01 -5.61 1.06
CA PHE A 222 2.24 -6.26 1.49
C PHE A 222 1.98 -7.36 2.52
N ARG A 223 1.22 -7.08 3.58
CA ARG A 223 0.90 -8.06 4.63
C ARG A 223 0.14 -9.27 4.08
N TYR A 224 -0.84 -9.06 3.19
CA TYR A 224 -1.56 -10.16 2.56
C TYR A 224 -0.65 -11.03 1.69
N ILE A 225 0.16 -10.43 0.80
CA ILE A 225 1.10 -11.15 -0.05
C ILE A 225 2.13 -11.92 0.80
N LEU A 226 2.62 -11.29 1.87
CA LEU A 226 3.58 -11.91 2.78
C LEU A 226 3.02 -13.18 3.44
N ILE A 227 1.76 -13.14 3.89
CA ILE A 227 1.06 -14.31 4.45
C ILE A 227 0.84 -15.40 3.37
N ILE A 228 0.44 -15.02 2.15
CA ILE A 228 0.25 -15.97 1.04
C ILE A 228 1.55 -16.69 0.71
N LEU A 229 2.67 -15.97 0.61
CA LEU A 229 3.96 -16.58 0.32
C LEU A 229 4.46 -17.45 1.48
N LYS A 230 4.20 -17.06 2.73
CA LYS A 230 4.45 -17.91 3.91
C LYS A 230 3.72 -19.23 3.79
N GLU A 231 2.40 -19.21 3.53
CA GLU A 231 1.59 -20.43 3.40
C GLU A 231 2.08 -21.33 2.27
N LYS A 232 2.44 -20.74 1.12
CA LYS A 232 3.03 -21.46 -0.01
C LYS A 232 4.34 -22.15 0.38
N SER A 233 5.25 -21.42 1.02
CA SER A 233 6.54 -21.97 1.46
C SER A 233 6.38 -23.08 2.50
N ASP A 234 5.47 -22.90 3.47
CA ASP A 234 5.15 -23.91 4.48
C ASP A 234 4.61 -25.20 3.83
N ASN A 235 3.76 -25.09 2.81
CA ASN A 235 3.21 -26.22 2.07
C ASN A 235 4.27 -26.93 1.21
N ASP A 236 5.14 -26.19 0.54
CA ASP A 236 6.23 -26.76 -0.26
C ASP A 236 7.22 -27.55 0.63
N ARG A 237 7.46 -27.08 1.86
CA ARG A 237 8.29 -27.81 2.83
C ARG A 237 7.63 -29.09 3.34
N ARG A 238 6.32 -29.10 3.56
CA ARG A 238 5.58 -30.32 3.97
C ARG A 238 5.55 -31.42 2.91
N ARG A 239 5.77 -31.05 1.64
CA ARG A 239 5.78 -31.98 0.49
C ARG A 239 7.17 -32.54 0.20
N ARG A 240 8.22 -32.00 0.81
CA ARG A 240 9.60 -32.50 0.73
C ARG A 240 9.89 -33.43 1.88
#